data_AF-A0A5J4N4P8-F1
#
_entry.id   AF-A0A5J4N4P8-F1
#
_cell.length_a   1.000
_cell.length_b   1.000
_cell.length_c   1.000
_cell.angle_alpha   90.00
_cell.angle_beta   90.00
_cell.angle_gamma   90.00
#
_symmetry.space_group_name_H-M   'P 1'
#
loop_
_entity.id
_entity.type
_entity.pdbx_description
1 polymer ?
#
loop_
_entity_poly.entity_id
_entity_poly.type
_entity_poly.pdbx_seq_one_letter_code
_entity_poly.pdbx_strand_id
1 'polypeptide(L)'
;MVNDSDGRQYPFYSLTSSKFEIRRGVISDSLVALNYEDHFYPTVAWELPYYGGAKLTDVIRKQDFWVWLVAIKRASIRSATCDLFNAKHDEVYILKTIRWRYGLHMTFDPHQPIGKRLQRIYDVQKEQPIILESNRPLPLSALSPPHCNAAQSLIWYPNNPTEKPRLLVPPKQIIVPWENWTNDMAPGRALGVKKPDQCKLVGEWAHDTEIGIDVSPAAIRSSPSSRGWKPQGLVDTTTIVSTSRSARTPSRPRG
;
A
#
# COMPACT_ATOMS: atom_id res chain seq x y z
N MET A 1 1.62 -7.19 -6.32
CA MET A 1 2.17 -5.86 -5.99
C MET A 1 1.18 -4.81 -6.45
N VAL A 2 0.65 -4.03 -5.51
CA VAL A 2 -0.38 -3.02 -5.74
C VAL A 2 0.13 -1.69 -5.20
N ASN A 3 -0.21 -0.63 -5.92
CA ASN A 3 0.11 0.78 -5.70
C ASN A 3 0.44 1.20 -4.26
N ASP A 4 1.62 1.79 -4.12
CA ASP A 4 2.06 2.50 -2.94
C ASP A 4 1.57 3.94 -3.06
N SER A 5 0.87 4.45 -2.03
CA SER A 5 0.94 5.90 -1.82
C SER A 5 2.41 6.28 -1.74
N ASP A 6 2.74 7.53 -2.09
CA ASP A 6 4.10 8.09 -2.02
C ASP A 6 4.76 8.06 -0.62
N GLY A 7 4.13 7.39 0.36
CA GLY A 7 4.57 7.22 1.73
C GLY A 7 4.46 8.50 2.55
N ARG A 8 3.93 9.59 1.99
CA ARG A 8 3.98 10.92 2.62
C ARG A 8 2.67 11.34 3.26
N GLN A 9 1.52 10.98 2.68
CA GLN A 9 0.22 11.41 3.20
C GLN A 9 -0.85 10.32 3.10
N TYR A 10 -1.81 10.39 4.03
CA TYR A 10 -2.83 9.38 4.29
C TYR A 10 -4.22 10.04 4.39
N PRO A 11 -5.31 9.43 3.87
CA PRO A 11 -5.42 8.10 3.25
C PRO A 11 -4.83 7.98 1.84
N PHE A 12 -4.60 6.72 1.44
CA PHE A 12 -3.94 6.31 0.20
C PHE A 12 -4.55 6.96 -1.06
N TYR A 13 -3.71 7.12 -2.09
CA TYR A 13 -4.04 7.56 -3.45
C TYR A 13 -4.11 9.09 -3.69
N SER A 14 -3.95 9.50 -4.95
CA SER A 14 -3.63 10.86 -5.45
C SER A 14 -4.14 12.03 -4.59
N LEU A 15 -3.21 12.87 -4.11
CA LEU A 15 -3.49 14.02 -3.24
C LEU A 15 -4.24 15.17 -3.92
N THR A 16 -4.26 15.23 -5.25
CA THR A 16 -4.85 16.36 -5.98
C THR A 16 -6.31 16.13 -6.35
N SER A 17 -6.71 14.89 -6.57
CA SER A 17 -8.03 14.57 -7.10
C SER A 17 -8.93 13.80 -6.12
N SER A 18 -8.38 13.21 -5.06
CA SER A 18 -9.14 12.37 -4.13
C SER A 18 -9.62 13.09 -2.86
N LYS A 19 -9.24 14.37 -2.69
CA LYS A 19 -9.64 15.20 -1.55
C LYS A 19 -10.14 16.57 -1.98
N PHE A 20 -10.97 17.17 -1.14
CA PHE A 20 -11.39 18.55 -1.26
C PHE A 20 -11.27 19.24 0.10
N GLU A 21 -10.63 20.41 0.12
CA GLU A 21 -10.38 21.15 1.35
C GLU A 21 -11.35 22.32 1.48
N ILE A 22 -12.16 22.26 2.54
CA ILE A 22 -13.08 23.33 2.91
C ILE A 22 -12.35 24.26 3.87
N ARG A 23 -12.08 25.49 3.42
CA ARG A 23 -11.56 26.56 4.29
C ARG A 23 -12.68 27.17 5.12
N ARG A 24 -12.34 27.69 6.30
CA ARG A 24 -13.28 28.40 7.18
C ARG A 24 -13.93 29.58 6.43
N GLY A 25 -15.26 29.69 6.46
CA GLY A 25 -16.00 30.78 5.85
C GLY A 25 -17.40 30.37 5.38
N VAL A 26 -18.05 31.25 4.61
CA VAL A 26 -19.30 30.93 3.92
C VAL A 26 -18.96 30.07 2.71
N ILE A 27 -19.61 28.91 2.61
CA ILE A 27 -19.42 27.96 1.51
C ILE A 27 -20.69 27.99 0.68
N SER A 28 -20.55 28.23 -0.62
CA SER A 28 -21.64 28.07 -1.57
C SER A 28 -21.87 26.58 -1.89
N ASP A 29 -23.12 26.21 -2.11
CA ASP A 29 -23.45 24.89 -2.66
C ASP A 29 -22.66 24.65 -3.94
N SER A 30 -21.92 23.54 -3.98
CA SER A 30 -21.03 23.20 -5.09
C SER A 30 -21.00 21.70 -5.31
N LEU A 31 -20.85 21.31 -6.58
CA LEU A 31 -20.60 19.93 -6.98
C LEU A 31 -19.08 19.74 -7.10
N VAL A 32 -18.55 18.81 -6.30
CA VAL A 32 -17.13 18.47 -6.29
C VAL A 32 -16.94 17.07 -6.85
N ALA A 33 -16.14 16.94 -7.90
CA ALA A 33 -15.73 15.65 -8.44
C ALA A 33 -14.46 15.19 -7.73
N LEU A 34 -14.54 14.03 -7.07
CA LEU A 34 -13.39 13.35 -6.47
C LEU A 34 -13.04 12.12 -7.31
N ASN A 35 -11.78 11.96 -7.67
CA ASN A 35 -11.26 10.84 -8.45
C ASN A 35 -10.26 10.01 -7.66
N TYR A 36 -10.41 8.70 -7.78
CA TYR A 36 -9.61 7.67 -7.14
C TYR A 36 -9.06 6.72 -8.22
N GLU A 37 -7.76 6.47 -8.20
CA GLU A 37 -7.08 5.63 -9.20
C GLU A 37 -6.13 4.64 -8.53
N ASP A 38 -6.36 3.33 -8.74
CA ASP A 38 -5.42 2.27 -8.37
C ASP A 38 -4.57 1.89 -9.59
N HIS A 39 -3.26 1.78 -9.40
CA HIS A 39 -2.29 1.49 -10.45
C HIS A 39 -1.55 0.18 -10.19
N PHE A 40 -1.19 -0.51 -11.26
CA PHE A 40 -0.34 -1.69 -11.16
C PHE A 40 1.12 -1.29 -10.98
N TYR A 41 1.82 -1.99 -10.09
CA TYR A 41 3.26 -1.96 -10.17
C TYR A 41 3.67 -2.65 -11.49
N PRO A 42 4.50 -2.01 -12.34
CA PRO A 42 4.66 -2.41 -13.74
C PRO A 42 5.57 -3.62 -13.95
N THR A 43 5.95 -4.32 -12.87
CA THR A 43 6.95 -5.40 -12.93
C THR A 43 6.44 -6.68 -12.28
N VAL A 44 6.69 -7.80 -12.95
CA VAL A 44 6.38 -9.15 -12.48
C VAL A 44 7.63 -10.02 -12.61
N ALA A 45 7.84 -10.91 -11.64
CA ALA A 45 8.90 -11.90 -11.73
C ALA A 45 8.50 -13.00 -12.72
N TRP A 46 9.35 -13.24 -13.72
CA TRP A 46 9.09 -14.25 -14.77
C TRP A 46 9.38 -15.68 -14.32
N GLU A 47 10.33 -15.83 -13.41
CA GLU A 47 10.80 -17.11 -12.93
C GLU A 47 11.02 -16.99 -11.43
N LEU A 48 10.60 -18.01 -10.68
CA LEU A 48 10.85 -18.05 -9.24
C LEU A 48 12.24 -18.64 -8.99
N PRO A 49 13.16 -17.89 -8.33
CA PRO A 49 14.56 -18.32 -8.17
C PRO A 49 14.73 -19.59 -7.34
N TYR A 50 13.70 -20.01 -6.59
CA TYR A 50 13.76 -21.15 -5.67
C TYR A 50 13.00 -22.39 -6.15
N TYR A 51 12.43 -22.39 -7.37
CA TYR A 51 11.58 -23.49 -7.82
C TYR A 51 11.81 -23.89 -9.28
N GLY A 52 12.87 -24.68 -9.53
CA GLY A 52 13.02 -25.53 -10.71
C GLY A 52 12.82 -24.87 -12.09
N GLY A 53 13.03 -23.56 -12.21
CA GLY A 53 12.78 -22.82 -13.44
C GLY A 53 11.30 -22.67 -13.82
N ALA A 54 10.38 -22.71 -12.84
CA ALA A 54 8.97 -22.46 -13.08
C ALA A 54 8.75 -21.07 -13.66
N LYS A 55 8.13 -21.03 -14.84
CA LYS A 55 7.89 -19.81 -15.61
C LYS A 55 6.47 -19.32 -15.40
N LEU A 56 6.31 -18.00 -15.38
CA LEU A 56 5.01 -17.36 -15.28
C LEU A 56 4.17 -17.63 -16.53
N THR A 57 3.00 -18.27 -16.33
CA THR A 57 1.99 -18.50 -17.38
C THR A 57 0.75 -17.65 -17.18
N ASP A 58 0.47 -17.26 -15.93
CA ASP A 58 -0.78 -16.58 -15.59
C ASP A 58 -0.55 -15.53 -14.51
N VAL A 59 -1.18 -14.37 -14.67
CA VAL A 59 -1.37 -13.40 -13.59
C VAL A 59 -2.86 -13.23 -13.39
N ILE A 60 -3.35 -13.68 -12.24
CA ILE A 60 -4.75 -13.52 -11.84
C ILE A 60 -4.78 -12.56 -10.65
N ARG A 61 -5.53 -11.48 -10.80
CA ARG A 61 -5.79 -10.50 -9.75
C ARG A 61 -7.28 -10.43 -9.49
N LYS A 62 -7.64 -10.63 -8.24
CA LYS A 62 -9.00 -10.45 -7.74
C LYS A 62 -8.91 -9.46 -6.59
N GLN A 63 -9.62 -8.34 -6.70
CA GLN A 63 -9.64 -7.30 -5.68
C GLN A 63 -11.08 -6.98 -5.30
N ASP A 64 -11.28 -6.80 -4.00
CA ASP A 64 -12.51 -6.30 -3.40
C ASP A 64 -12.14 -5.01 -2.65
N PHE A 65 -12.48 -3.88 -3.24
CA PHE A 65 -12.26 -2.57 -2.69
C PHE A 65 -13.44 -2.17 -1.79
N TRP A 66 -13.08 -1.73 -0.59
CA TRP A 66 -13.97 -1.01 0.28
C TRP A 66 -13.49 0.44 0.34
N VAL A 67 -14.35 1.35 -0.08
CA VAL A 67 -14.04 2.78 -0.17
C VAL A 67 -15.01 3.55 0.71
N TRP A 68 -14.47 4.45 1.52
CA TRP A 68 -15.25 5.35 2.37
C TRP A 68 -15.07 6.77 1.91
N LEU A 69 -16.18 7.42 1.57
CA LEU A 69 -16.22 8.87 1.46
C LEU A 69 -16.42 9.43 2.87
N VAL A 70 -15.44 10.21 3.33
CA VAL A 70 -15.44 10.77 4.69
C VAL A 70 -15.32 12.29 4.67
N ALA A 71 -15.95 12.94 5.64
CA ALA A 71 -15.62 14.30 6.02
C ALA A 71 -14.77 14.28 7.28
N ILE A 72 -13.68 15.05 7.29
CA ILE A 72 -12.76 15.12 8.42
C ILE A 72 -12.75 16.55 8.94
N LYS A 73 -13.21 16.73 10.17
CA LYS A 73 -13.11 18.02 10.87
C LYS A 73 -11.80 18.04 11.66
N ARG A 74 -10.90 18.92 11.24
CA ARG A 74 -9.57 19.08 11.85
C ARG A 74 -9.66 19.79 13.20
N ALA A 75 -8.90 19.33 14.19
CA ALA A 75 -8.76 20.03 15.45
C ALA A 75 -8.13 21.44 15.29
N SER A 76 -8.70 22.44 15.96
CA SER A 76 -8.32 23.86 15.86
C SER A 76 -6.94 24.22 16.43
N ILE A 77 -6.28 23.32 17.16
CA ILE A 77 -5.07 23.60 17.95
C ILE A 77 -3.78 23.47 17.11
N ARG A 78 -3.86 23.10 15.83
CA ARG A 78 -2.67 22.81 15.04
C ARG A 78 -2.06 24.04 14.37
N SER A 79 -0.73 24.08 14.39
CA SER A 79 0.09 24.94 13.54
C SER A 79 -0.34 24.79 12.08
N ALA A 80 -0.37 25.90 11.34
CA ALA A 80 -0.73 25.98 9.91
C ALA A 80 0.18 25.15 8.97
N THR A 81 1.08 24.33 9.51
CA THR A 81 2.09 23.53 8.82
C THR A 81 1.83 22.02 8.86
N CYS A 82 0.80 21.54 9.56
CA CYS A 82 0.54 20.10 9.71
C CYS A 82 -0.75 19.68 9.01
N ASP A 83 -0.64 19.29 7.73
CA ASP A 83 -1.73 18.81 6.88
C ASP A 83 -2.08 17.31 7.12
N LEU A 84 -1.46 16.64 8.08
CA LEU A 84 -1.63 15.18 8.27
C LEU A 84 -2.86 14.82 9.12
N PHE A 85 -3.54 13.73 8.79
CA PHE A 85 -4.62 13.14 9.61
C PHE A 85 -4.13 12.76 11.01
N ASN A 86 -4.90 13.09 12.06
CA ASN A 86 -4.63 12.64 13.42
C ASN A 86 -5.85 11.93 14.00
N ALA A 87 -5.76 10.61 14.18
CA ALA A 87 -6.87 9.77 14.62
C ALA A 87 -7.41 10.11 16.02
N LYS A 88 -6.61 10.76 16.87
CA LYS A 88 -7.00 11.11 18.25
C LYS A 88 -7.73 12.44 18.34
N HIS A 89 -7.40 13.38 17.47
CA HIS A 89 -7.85 14.76 17.56
C HIS A 89 -8.82 15.16 16.44
N ASP A 90 -8.76 14.49 15.29
CA ASP A 90 -9.68 14.78 14.19
C ASP A 90 -10.98 13.97 14.33
N GLU A 91 -12.09 14.63 14.02
CA GLU A 91 -13.40 14.01 13.99
C GLU A 91 -13.68 13.50 12.58
N VAL A 92 -13.94 12.20 12.43
CA VAL A 92 -14.21 11.55 11.15
C VAL A 92 -15.69 11.22 11.03
N TYR A 93 -16.32 11.68 9.95
CA TYR A 93 -17.71 11.42 9.62
C TYR A 93 -17.80 10.61 8.34
N ILE A 94 -18.44 9.44 8.40
CA ILE A 94 -18.65 8.59 7.22
C ILE A 94 -19.87 9.09 6.46
N LEU A 95 -19.65 9.60 5.25
CA LEU A 95 -20.72 10.08 4.37
C LEU A 95 -21.32 8.92 3.58
N LYS A 96 -20.46 8.13 2.90
CA LYS A 96 -20.86 6.96 2.12
C LYS A 96 -19.83 5.84 2.16
N THR A 97 -20.31 4.60 2.07
CA THR A 97 -19.49 3.42 1.79
C THR A 97 -19.79 2.90 0.39
N ILE A 98 -18.72 2.61 -0.36
CA ILE A 98 -18.76 2.07 -1.71
C ILE A 98 -18.02 0.73 -1.69
N ARG A 99 -18.58 -0.27 -2.34
CA ARG A 99 -17.91 -1.54 -2.62
C ARG A 99 -17.65 -1.66 -4.11
N TRP A 100 -16.45 -2.04 -4.48
CA TRP A 100 -16.10 -2.28 -5.87
C TRP A 100 -15.25 -3.53 -6.01
N ARG A 101 -15.62 -4.41 -6.94
CA ARG A 101 -14.83 -5.61 -7.24
C ARG A 101 -14.18 -5.46 -8.59
N TYR A 102 -12.91 -5.86 -8.65
CA TYR A 102 -12.12 -5.82 -9.85
C TYR A 102 -11.46 -7.18 -10.09
N GLY A 103 -11.53 -7.67 -11.33
CA GLY A 103 -10.93 -8.93 -11.74
C GLY A 103 -10.11 -8.78 -13.01
N LEU A 104 -8.85 -9.19 -12.97
CA LEU A 104 -7.95 -9.23 -14.11
C LEU A 104 -7.34 -10.62 -14.24
N HIS A 105 -7.33 -11.17 -15.44
CA HIS A 105 -6.57 -12.38 -15.77
C HIS A 105 -5.76 -12.13 -17.03
N MET A 106 -4.45 -12.31 -16.93
CA MET A 106 -3.52 -12.24 -18.06
C MET A 106 -2.87 -13.60 -18.25
N THR A 107 -2.75 -14.05 -19.49
CA THR A 107 -2.06 -15.30 -19.84
C THR A 107 -0.79 -15.01 -20.63
N PHE A 108 0.24 -15.82 -20.41
CA PHE A 108 1.57 -15.64 -20.93
C PHE A 108 2.11 -16.93 -21.54
N ASP A 109 2.77 -16.81 -22.68
CA ASP A 109 3.58 -17.87 -23.28
C ASP A 109 5.04 -17.69 -22.86
N PRO A 110 5.58 -18.57 -22.00
CA PRO A 110 6.95 -18.45 -21.54
C PRO A 110 8.01 -18.79 -22.61
N HIS A 111 7.61 -19.32 -23.77
CA HIS A 111 8.50 -19.64 -24.89
C HIS A 111 8.67 -18.47 -25.87
N GLN A 112 7.81 -17.46 -25.80
CA GLN A 112 7.96 -16.25 -26.60
C GLN A 112 9.08 -15.34 -26.06
N PRO A 113 9.71 -14.54 -26.94
CA PRO A 113 10.68 -13.53 -26.51
C PRO A 113 10.01 -12.49 -25.60
N ILE A 114 10.82 -11.86 -24.74
CA ILE A 114 10.38 -10.75 -23.89
C ILE A 114 9.73 -9.67 -24.77
N GLY A 115 8.59 -9.14 -24.33
CA GLY A 115 7.76 -8.20 -25.10
C GLY A 115 6.69 -8.85 -25.97
N LYS A 116 6.73 -10.18 -26.20
CA LYS A 116 5.71 -10.93 -26.95
C LYS A 116 5.05 -12.07 -26.15
N ARG A 117 5.34 -12.15 -24.85
CA ARG A 117 4.84 -13.24 -23.99
C ARG A 117 3.37 -13.11 -23.66
N LEU A 118 2.84 -11.89 -23.54
CA LEU A 118 1.43 -11.68 -23.24
C LEU A 118 0.57 -12.21 -24.40
N GLN A 119 -0.27 -13.19 -24.11
CA GLN A 119 -1.17 -13.79 -25.09
C GLN A 119 -2.56 -13.16 -25.06
N ARG A 120 -3.14 -13.01 -23.86
CA ARG A 120 -4.51 -12.53 -23.67
C ARG A 120 -4.64 -11.74 -22.37
N ILE A 121 -5.55 -10.75 -22.39
CA ILE A 121 -6.01 -10.01 -21.22
C ILE A 121 -7.52 -10.20 -21.11
N TYR A 122 -7.98 -10.70 -19.97
CA TYR A 122 -9.39 -10.77 -19.59
C TYR A 122 -9.64 -9.74 -18.49
N ASP A 123 -10.23 -8.60 -18.86
CA ASP A 123 -10.47 -7.43 -17.98
C ASP A 123 -11.95 -6.97 -18.05
N VAL A 124 -12.87 -7.93 -18.24
CA VAL A 124 -14.30 -7.61 -18.34
C VAL A 124 -14.87 -7.41 -16.93
N GLN A 125 -15.11 -6.15 -16.58
CA GLN A 125 -15.73 -5.77 -15.30
C GLN A 125 -17.26 -5.82 -15.39
N LYS A 126 -17.87 -6.96 -15.03
CA LYS A 126 -19.33 -7.13 -15.05
C LYS A 126 -20.04 -6.37 -13.93
N GLU A 127 -19.39 -6.22 -12.79
CA GLU A 127 -19.94 -5.55 -11.61
C GLU A 127 -19.48 -4.09 -11.59
N GLN A 128 -20.44 -3.16 -11.52
CA GLN A 128 -20.15 -1.74 -11.29
C GLN A 128 -19.90 -1.49 -9.80
N PRO A 129 -19.19 -0.41 -9.41
CA PRO A 129 -19.13 0.03 -8.02
C PRO A 129 -20.54 0.22 -7.44
N ILE A 130 -20.75 -0.28 -6.23
CA ILE A 130 -22.05 -0.24 -5.53
C ILE A 130 -21.94 0.73 -4.35
N ILE A 131 -22.74 1.78 -4.36
CA ILE A 131 -22.95 2.63 -3.19
C ILE A 131 -23.89 1.90 -2.24
N LEU A 132 -23.46 1.69 -1.00
CA LEU A 132 -24.30 1.00 -0.02
C LEU A 132 -25.40 1.91 0.53
N GLU A 133 -26.55 1.30 0.82
CA GLU A 133 -27.67 1.97 1.51
C GLU A 133 -27.28 2.37 2.94
N SER A 134 -26.56 1.49 3.63
CA SER A 134 -26.03 1.70 4.98
C SER A 134 -24.50 1.72 5.00
N ASN A 135 -23.94 2.63 5.77
CA ASN A 135 -22.50 2.80 5.90
C ASN A 135 -21.89 1.68 6.75
N ARG A 136 -20.76 1.15 6.31
CA ARG A 136 -19.96 0.23 7.14
C ARG A 136 -19.04 1.03 8.08
N PRO A 137 -18.73 0.48 9.27
CA PRO A 137 -17.71 1.04 10.13
C PRO A 137 -16.39 1.22 9.36
N LEU A 138 -15.73 2.37 9.56
CA LEU A 138 -14.42 2.64 8.99
C LEU A 138 -13.37 1.87 9.80
N PRO A 139 -12.63 0.93 9.19
CA PRO A 139 -11.61 0.19 9.92
C PRO A 139 -10.39 1.07 10.18
N LEU A 140 -9.69 0.84 11.30
CA LEU A 140 -8.45 1.56 11.64
C LEU A 140 -7.37 1.41 10.56
N SER A 141 -7.35 0.29 9.83
CA SER A 141 -6.45 0.07 8.69
C SER A 141 -6.69 1.05 7.54
N ALA A 142 -7.89 1.63 7.44
CA ALA A 142 -8.17 2.70 6.47
C ALA A 142 -7.66 4.07 6.92
N LEU A 143 -7.04 4.18 8.12
CA LEU A 143 -6.56 5.43 8.71
C LEU A 143 -5.05 5.45 9.09
N SER A 144 -4.29 4.35 8.91
CA SER A 144 -2.89 4.22 9.38
C SER A 144 -1.83 3.83 8.32
N PRO A 145 -0.66 4.51 8.23
CA PRO A 145 0.44 4.20 7.28
C PRO A 145 1.52 3.21 7.79
N PRO A 146 2.32 2.55 6.91
CA PRO A 146 2.02 2.07 5.56
C PRO A 146 1.43 0.65 5.63
N HIS A 147 0.12 0.56 5.40
CA HIS A 147 -0.64 -0.66 5.64
C HIS A 147 -0.58 -1.70 4.51
N CYS A 148 -0.66 -1.31 3.23
CA CYS A 148 -0.76 -2.27 2.12
C CYS A 148 0.52 -3.11 1.95
N ASN A 149 1.70 -2.49 1.97
CA ASN A 149 2.96 -3.22 1.88
C ASN A 149 3.26 -4.07 3.10
N ALA A 150 2.96 -3.56 4.30
CA ALA A 150 3.14 -4.31 5.53
C ALA A 150 2.19 -5.52 5.60
N ALA A 151 1.02 -5.45 4.97
CA ALA A 151 0.05 -6.54 4.90
C ALA A 151 0.30 -7.55 3.77
N GLN A 152 1.31 -7.34 2.91
CA GLN A 152 1.62 -8.29 1.83
C GLN A 152 2.25 -9.57 2.38
N SER A 153 1.84 -10.69 1.80
CA SER A 153 2.44 -12.01 2.00
C SER A 153 2.77 -12.65 0.66
N LEU A 154 3.77 -13.52 0.66
CA LEU A 154 4.05 -14.42 -0.45
C LEU A 154 3.72 -15.84 -0.01
N ILE A 155 2.75 -16.45 -0.68
CA ILE A 155 2.31 -17.82 -0.40
C ILE A 155 2.52 -18.64 -1.66
N TRP A 156 3.17 -19.78 -1.50
CA TRP A 156 3.32 -20.77 -2.56
C TRP A 156 2.22 -21.82 -2.44
N TYR A 157 1.50 -22.02 -3.54
CA TYR A 157 0.46 -23.03 -3.66
C TYR A 157 0.96 -24.13 -4.60
N PRO A 158 1.21 -25.36 -4.11
CA PRO A 158 1.64 -26.45 -4.96
C PRO A 158 0.49 -26.94 -5.86
N ASN A 159 0.85 -27.37 -7.07
CA ASN A 159 -0.08 -27.99 -8.02
C ASN A 159 -0.61 -29.33 -7.51
N ASN A 160 0.24 -30.07 -6.79
CA ASN A 160 -0.14 -31.33 -6.16
C ASN A 160 -1.08 -31.06 -4.97
N PRO A 161 -2.35 -31.51 -5.01
CA PRO A 161 -3.31 -31.22 -3.95
C PRO A 161 -2.98 -31.89 -2.61
N THR A 162 -2.10 -32.90 -2.59
CA THR A 162 -1.65 -33.55 -1.33
C THR A 162 -0.58 -32.73 -0.61
N GLU A 163 0.05 -31.77 -1.29
CA GLU A 163 1.02 -30.86 -0.70
C GLU A 163 0.32 -29.63 -0.10
N LYS A 164 0.82 -29.19 1.05
CA LYS A 164 0.28 -28.02 1.75
C LYS A 164 0.86 -26.73 1.18
N PRO A 165 0.05 -25.64 1.08
CA PRO A 165 0.56 -24.31 0.80
C PRO A 165 1.64 -23.90 1.80
N ARG A 166 2.62 -23.10 1.35
CA ARG A 166 3.73 -22.63 2.19
C ARG A 166 3.78 -21.11 2.22
N LEU A 167 3.81 -20.54 3.43
CA LEU A 167 4.07 -19.12 3.62
C LEU A 167 5.56 -18.84 3.44
N LEU A 168 5.93 -18.18 2.35
CA LEU A 168 7.33 -17.86 2.02
C LEU A 168 7.75 -16.51 2.62
N VAL A 169 6.89 -15.51 2.51
CA VAL A 169 7.09 -14.18 3.12
C VAL A 169 5.87 -13.89 3.99
N PRO A 170 6.03 -13.81 5.31
CA PRO A 170 4.92 -13.46 6.19
C PRO A 170 4.57 -11.96 6.10
N PRO A 171 3.31 -11.59 6.34
CA PRO A 171 2.96 -10.20 6.49
C PRO A 171 3.54 -9.63 7.79
N LYS A 172 3.90 -8.35 7.76
CA LYS A 172 4.26 -7.57 8.95
C LYS A 172 3.00 -7.09 9.69
N GLN A 173 1.88 -6.91 8.99
CA GLN A 173 0.61 -6.45 9.53
C GLN A 173 -0.57 -7.31 9.05
N ILE A 174 -1.57 -7.49 9.90
CA ILE A 174 -2.85 -8.12 9.55
C ILE A 174 -4.01 -7.26 10.05
N ILE A 175 -5.16 -7.34 9.38
CA ILE A 175 -6.39 -6.60 9.74
C ILE A 175 -7.48 -7.47 10.35
N VAL A 176 -7.23 -8.77 10.41
CA VAL A 176 -8.09 -9.78 11.01
C VAL A 176 -7.23 -10.67 11.91
N PRO A 177 -7.83 -11.35 12.91
CA PRO A 177 -7.12 -12.36 13.70
C PRO A 177 -6.37 -13.36 12.82
N TRP A 178 -5.27 -13.91 13.33
CA TRP A 178 -4.36 -14.77 12.56
C TRP A 178 -5.07 -16.00 12.01
N GLU A 179 -5.95 -16.60 12.80
CA GLU A 179 -6.73 -17.78 12.44
C GLU A 179 -7.59 -17.49 11.21
N ASN A 180 -8.29 -16.35 11.21
CA ASN A 180 -9.09 -15.89 10.07
C ASN A 180 -8.21 -15.63 8.86
N TRP A 181 -7.07 -14.94 9.06
CA TRP A 181 -6.12 -14.67 7.98
C TRP A 181 -5.62 -15.97 7.33
N THR A 182 -5.25 -16.99 8.10
CA THR A 182 -4.79 -18.27 7.55
C THR A 182 -5.88 -19.01 6.79
N ASN A 183 -7.13 -18.95 7.26
CA ASN A 183 -8.28 -19.56 6.57
C ASN A 183 -8.60 -18.85 5.25
N ASP A 184 -8.53 -17.52 5.22
CA ASP A 184 -8.80 -16.71 4.02
C ASP A 184 -7.71 -16.91 2.96
N MET A 185 -6.46 -17.01 3.37
CA MET A 185 -5.32 -17.17 2.46
C MET A 185 -5.18 -18.60 1.92
N ALA A 186 -5.70 -19.61 2.61
CA ALA A 186 -5.71 -20.98 2.12
C ALA A 186 -7.04 -21.68 2.46
N PRO A 187 -8.15 -21.31 1.79
CA PRO A 187 -9.45 -21.89 2.09
C PRO A 187 -9.45 -23.40 1.89
N GLY A 188 -9.84 -24.15 2.92
CA GLY A 188 -9.86 -25.61 2.89
C GLY A 188 -8.48 -26.28 2.88
N ARG A 189 -7.39 -25.53 3.02
CA ARG A 189 -6.02 -26.07 3.13
C ARG A 189 -5.31 -25.45 4.34
N ALA A 190 -4.95 -26.26 5.33
CA ALA A 190 -4.21 -25.74 6.48
C ALA A 190 -2.81 -25.26 6.09
N LEU A 191 -2.54 -23.96 6.25
CA LEU A 191 -1.20 -23.37 6.13
C LEU A 191 -0.25 -23.87 7.23
N GLY A 192 -0.78 -24.31 8.38
CA GLY A 192 -0.01 -24.95 9.46
C GLY A 192 1.06 -24.07 10.11
N VAL A 193 1.02 -22.76 9.88
CA VAL A 193 1.99 -21.79 10.40
C VAL A 193 1.43 -21.01 11.58
N LYS A 194 2.25 -20.88 12.62
CA LYS A 194 1.99 -19.96 13.74
C LYS A 194 2.16 -18.52 13.28
N LYS A 195 1.47 -17.59 13.96
CA LYS A 195 1.66 -16.14 13.76
C LYS A 195 3.12 -15.78 14.03
N PRO A 196 3.84 -15.15 13.09
CA PRO A 196 5.19 -14.65 13.34
C PRO A 196 5.19 -13.53 14.39
N ASP A 197 6.21 -13.46 15.24
CA ASP A 197 6.29 -12.47 16.32
C ASP A 197 6.30 -11.02 15.82
N GLN A 198 6.92 -10.77 14.65
CA GLN A 198 6.91 -9.45 14.03
C GLN A 198 5.58 -9.07 13.37
N CYS A 199 4.63 -9.99 13.24
CA CYS A 199 3.33 -9.74 12.63
C CYS A 199 2.40 -9.09 13.65
N LYS A 200 1.86 -7.90 13.35
CA LYS A 200 0.99 -7.15 14.26
C LYS A 200 -0.44 -7.02 13.72
N LEU A 201 -1.44 -7.15 14.59
CA LEU A 201 -2.82 -6.80 14.22
C LEU A 201 -2.95 -5.27 14.26
N VAL A 202 -3.55 -4.63 13.25
CA VAL A 202 -3.68 -3.16 13.18
C VAL A 202 -4.38 -2.56 14.41
N GLY A 203 -5.29 -3.30 15.05
CA GLY A 203 -5.93 -2.88 16.30
C GLY A 203 -4.99 -2.80 17.51
N GLU A 204 -3.85 -3.49 17.49
CA GLU A 204 -2.79 -3.37 18.52
C GLU A 204 -2.16 -1.97 18.50
N TRP A 205 -2.39 -1.20 17.43
CA TRP A 205 -1.90 0.17 17.22
C TRP A 205 -2.99 1.21 17.52
N ALA A 206 -4.18 0.82 17.98
CA ALA A 206 -5.25 1.77 18.33
C ALA A 206 -4.86 2.71 19.48
N HIS A 207 -3.82 2.36 20.24
CA HIS A 207 -3.21 3.19 21.29
C HIS A 207 -1.94 3.90 20.84
N ASP A 208 -1.52 3.72 19.59
CA ASP A 208 -0.33 4.33 19.04
C ASP A 208 -0.59 5.83 18.78
N THR A 209 0.04 6.65 19.60
CA THR A 209 -0.07 8.11 19.54
C THR A 209 0.70 8.73 18.39
N GLU A 210 1.51 7.95 17.67
CA GLU A 210 2.38 8.42 16.59
C GLU A 210 1.71 8.32 15.21
N ILE A 211 0.55 7.66 15.11
CA ILE A 211 -0.18 7.53 13.85
C ILE A 211 -0.56 8.91 13.29
N GLY A 212 0.07 9.27 12.17
CA GLY A 212 -0.19 10.51 11.46
C GLY A 212 0.49 11.76 12.07
N ILE A 213 1.43 11.58 12.99
CA ILE A 213 2.30 12.66 13.49
C ILE A 213 3.63 12.59 12.74
N ASP A 214 4.05 13.71 12.14
CA ASP A 214 5.39 13.85 11.60
C ASP A 214 6.41 13.80 12.75
N VAL A 215 7.08 12.67 12.91
CA VAL A 215 8.18 12.54 13.86
C VAL A 215 9.38 13.26 13.25
N SER A 216 9.50 14.55 13.54
CA SER A 216 10.68 15.34 13.15
C SER A 216 11.96 14.57 13.55
N PRO A 217 13.02 14.53 12.72
CA PRO A 217 14.27 13.83 13.04
C PRO A 217 14.94 14.28 14.35
N ALA A 218 14.51 15.42 14.90
CA ALA A 218 14.98 15.94 16.18
C ALA A 218 14.50 15.13 17.40
N ALA A 219 13.42 14.34 17.29
CA ALA A 219 12.86 13.57 18.41
C ALA A 219 13.64 12.27 18.74
N ILE A 220 14.63 11.87 17.91
CA ILE A 220 15.52 10.73 18.17
C ILE A 220 16.77 11.15 18.98
N ARG A 221 16.66 12.19 19.82
CA ARG A 221 17.73 12.59 20.76
C ARG A 221 17.27 12.60 22.19
N SER A 222 16.72 11.48 22.66
CA SER A 222 16.79 11.13 24.08
C SER A 222 16.41 9.67 24.29
N SER A 223 17.41 8.80 24.31
CA SER A 223 17.39 7.58 25.11
C SER A 223 18.81 7.25 25.55
N PRO A 224 19.00 6.70 26.77
CA PRO A 224 20.27 6.77 27.46
C PRO A 224 21.25 5.72 26.96
N SER A 225 22.53 6.08 27.10
CA SER A 225 23.73 5.27 26.95
C SER A 225 23.52 3.75 27.00
N SER A 226 23.81 3.06 25.90
CA SER A 226 24.30 1.68 25.94
C SER A 226 25.66 1.63 25.26
N ARG A 227 26.57 0.93 25.93
CA ARG A 227 28.00 0.90 25.67
C ARG A 227 28.31 0.16 24.37
N GLY A 228 29.29 0.70 23.65
CA GLY A 228 30.29 -0.08 22.92
C GLY A 228 29.86 -0.60 21.56
N TRP A 229 30.40 0.03 20.51
CA TRP A 229 31.32 -0.62 19.56
C TRP A 229 31.94 0.46 18.68
N LYS A 230 33.28 0.55 18.67
CA LYS A 230 34.06 1.34 17.71
C LYS A 230 34.40 0.47 16.51
N PRO A 231 34.37 1.03 15.31
CA PRO A 231 35.40 0.71 14.32
C PRO A 231 36.31 1.93 14.09
N GLN A 232 37.61 1.64 14.03
CA GLN A 232 38.69 2.54 13.64
C GLN A 232 38.56 2.99 12.17
N GLY A 233 39.15 4.14 11.83
CA GLY A 233 39.63 4.41 10.48
C GLY A 233 39.31 5.79 9.93
N LEU A 234 40.21 6.73 10.22
CA LEU A 234 40.35 8.07 9.63
C LEU A 234 40.60 7.98 8.10
N VAL A 235 40.11 8.94 7.30
CA VAL A 235 40.91 9.93 6.54
C VAL A 235 39.96 10.94 5.88
N ASP A 236 40.12 12.21 6.26
CA ASP A 236 39.59 13.39 5.60
C ASP A 236 40.30 13.64 4.26
N THR A 237 39.57 14.08 3.23
CA THR A 237 40.12 15.09 2.31
C THR A 237 39.02 15.94 1.66
N THR A 238 39.34 17.22 1.60
CA THR A 238 38.57 18.42 1.32
C THR A 238 38.20 18.61 -0.16
N THR A 239 37.04 19.24 -0.36
CA THR A 239 36.69 20.31 -1.34
C THR A 239 37.04 20.15 -2.83
N ILE A 240 36.05 20.31 -3.73
CA ILE A 240 36.06 21.25 -4.87
C ILE A 240 34.64 21.43 -5.44
N VAL A 241 34.31 22.70 -5.68
CA VAL A 241 33.13 23.25 -6.36
C VAL A 241 33.26 23.07 -7.88
N SER A 242 32.21 22.68 -8.60
CA SER A 242 31.92 23.29 -9.92
C SER A 242 30.53 22.98 -10.48
N THR A 243 30.09 24.00 -11.21
CA THR A 243 28.86 24.35 -11.92
C THR A 243 28.40 23.44 -13.07
N SER A 244 27.10 23.60 -13.37
CA SER A 244 26.44 23.55 -14.69
C SER A 244 26.18 22.18 -15.34
N ARG A 245 24.89 21.84 -15.50
CA ARG A 245 24.41 20.89 -16.51
C ARG A 245 23.32 21.55 -17.35
N SER A 246 23.71 21.89 -18.58
CA SER A 246 22.84 22.13 -19.73
C SER A 246 22.28 20.78 -20.21
N ALA A 247 20.97 20.66 -20.30
CA ALA A 247 20.30 19.49 -20.88
C ALA A 247 19.94 19.78 -22.34
N ARG A 248 20.66 19.13 -23.28
CA ARG A 248 20.20 18.96 -24.67
C ARG A 248 19.47 17.62 -24.78
N THR A 249 18.23 17.69 -25.22
CA THR A 249 17.43 16.58 -25.75
C THR A 249 17.98 16.12 -27.11
N PRO A 250 18.02 14.81 -27.40
CA PRO A 250 18.05 14.31 -28.76
C PRO A 250 16.66 13.81 -29.19
N SER A 251 16.20 14.37 -30.29
CA SER A 251 15.05 13.96 -31.10
C SER A 251 15.23 12.56 -31.70
N ARG A 252 14.19 11.71 -31.61
CA ARG A 252 14.03 10.48 -32.42
C ARG A 252 13.81 10.83 -33.91
N PRO A 253 14.38 10.09 -34.87
CA PRO A 253 13.84 10.03 -36.22
C PRO A 253 12.75 8.94 -36.31
N ARG A 254 11.74 9.22 -37.13
CA ARG A 254 10.75 8.24 -37.59
C ARG A 254 11.37 7.36 -38.66
N GLY A 255 11.10 6.07 -38.56
CA GLY A 255 11.41 5.00 -39.53
C GLY A 255 10.85 3.71 -38.98
#